data_AF-A0AAV5V9M7-F1
#
_entry.id   AF-A0AAV5V9M7-F1
#
_cell.length_a   1.000
_cell.length_b   1.000
_cell.length_c   1.000
_cell.angle_alpha   90.00
_cell.angle_beta   90.00
_cell.angle_gamma   90.00
#
_symmetry.space_group_name_H-M   'P 1'
#
loop_
_entity.id
_entity.type
_entity.pdbx_description
1 polymer ?
#
loop_
_entity_poly.entity_id
_entity_poly.type
_entity_poly.pdbx_seq_one_letter_code
_entity_poly.pdbx_strand_id
1 'polypeptide(L)'
;MLQAQSMKVGFVAYRDFGGESGDWGSELHKVLPFVDASDVSMKNFCNRLYTGGGSDCEDVIGGMDAALKLPWSEDCGTKLIFHIADMPCHGREFHNISYDSHPNGDPQGRTPKELFSRLREKGIQYYFGKIGSETDLMIQKFSALYGEAITEFDVKNVVNIKDSVITAVSNSITASVSSSQRAVGVARALRAVTLHPAKPNWSTLPEVEGNFVSYEFPARIKDIKDDVALKRKKSKSATVKIAPNPFGKGAERIAFYGKDVSVYVEKENSAKKKSGSSSSETPVKLLRKDEEIVAKEYLHVGKGMNTAKRYELSNQMQTVAAYLAQEFVKDLKVRAGISKTIKFIKIRTLYLSGTPARFMSCERCFAPTDKFVRFSNNAGYQLMEDKALKAGVSVEFVQLVTAFSHWTYKATKKFLMVVDLEGVVAQIAKDGKTGVLLTDPAIHCEDRTRYGPMNHGPGGMKNFFATHKCNEFCKKLGLEGFV
;
A
#
# COMPACT_ATOMS: atom_id res chain seq x y z
N MET A 1 18.13 3.80 -23.29
CA MET A 1 16.71 3.96 -23.63
C MET A 1 15.89 3.17 -22.62
N LEU A 2 14.98 3.81 -21.87
CA LEU A 2 13.97 3.12 -21.07
C LEU A 2 13.05 2.39 -22.05
N GLN A 3 12.99 1.05 -22.04
CA GLN A 3 11.90 0.36 -22.72
C GLN A 3 10.60 0.82 -22.07
N ALA A 4 9.76 1.50 -22.84
CA ALA A 4 8.41 1.86 -22.42
C ALA A 4 7.72 0.58 -21.92
N GLN A 5 7.06 0.67 -20.77
CA GLN A 5 6.22 -0.42 -20.32
C GLN A 5 5.12 -0.59 -21.37
N SER A 6 5.14 -1.65 -22.18
CA SER A 6 4.02 -1.94 -23.06
C SER A 6 2.82 -2.30 -22.18
N MET A 7 1.79 -1.46 -22.26
CA MET A 7 0.48 -1.70 -21.70
C MET A 7 -0.42 -1.87 -22.90
N LYS A 8 -1.12 -3.01 -22.96
CA LYS A 8 -2.15 -3.22 -23.98
C LYS A 8 -3.51 -3.05 -23.36
N VAL A 9 -4.40 -2.40 -24.09
CA VAL A 9 -5.77 -2.12 -23.68
C VAL A 9 -6.72 -2.66 -24.74
N GLY A 10 -7.75 -3.36 -24.30
CA GLY A 10 -8.88 -3.78 -25.11
C GLY A 10 -10.13 -3.14 -24.55
N PHE A 11 -11.19 -3.10 -25.35
CA PHE A 11 -12.48 -2.55 -24.91
C PHE A 11 -13.60 -3.44 -25.41
N VAL A 12 -14.52 -3.78 -24.52
CA VAL A 12 -15.78 -4.44 -24.87
C VAL A 12 -16.89 -3.57 -24.33
N ALA A 13 -17.74 -3.07 -25.21
CA ALA A 13 -19.03 -2.55 -24.80
C ALA A 13 -20.13 -3.48 -25.26
N TYR A 14 -21.13 -3.62 -24.41
CA TYR A 14 -22.25 -4.53 -24.53
C TYR A 14 -23.55 -3.78 -24.26
N ARG A 15 -24.68 -4.35 -24.70
CA ARG A 15 -26.03 -3.82 -24.50
C ARG A 15 -27.05 -4.96 -24.35
N ASP A 16 -28.24 -4.66 -23.84
CA ASP A 16 -29.37 -5.58 -23.72
C ASP A 16 -29.77 -6.22 -25.07
N PHE A 17 -30.34 -7.41 -24.96
CA PHE A 17 -30.99 -8.16 -26.01
C PHE A 17 -32.19 -7.38 -26.57
N GLY A 18 -32.13 -7.04 -27.86
CA GLY A 18 -33.26 -6.45 -28.57
C GLY A 18 -33.40 -4.92 -28.44
N GLY A 19 -32.36 -4.22 -27.94
CA GLY A 19 -32.34 -2.76 -27.96
C GLY A 19 -32.50 -2.17 -29.37
N GLU A 20 -33.26 -1.08 -29.48
CA GLU A 20 -33.51 -0.38 -30.75
C GLU A 20 -32.21 -0.20 -31.55
N SER A 21 -32.29 -0.44 -32.85
CA SER A 21 -31.19 -0.34 -33.79
C SER A 21 -30.72 1.11 -33.95
N GLY A 22 -29.95 1.61 -32.98
CA GLY A 22 -29.08 2.78 -33.15
C GLY A 22 -27.88 2.45 -34.04
N ASP A 23 -26.82 3.28 -34.00
CA ASP A 23 -25.58 3.13 -34.81
C ASP A 23 -24.84 1.78 -34.65
N TRP A 24 -25.28 0.94 -33.71
CA TRP A 24 -24.75 -0.40 -33.43
C TRP A 24 -25.36 -1.49 -34.31
N GLY A 25 -26.44 -1.20 -35.05
CA GLY A 25 -27.16 -2.19 -35.85
C GLY A 25 -27.74 -3.32 -34.99
N SER A 26 -27.63 -4.57 -35.44
CA SER A 26 -28.06 -5.77 -34.68
C SER A 26 -26.97 -6.34 -33.77
N GLU A 27 -25.80 -5.70 -33.66
CA GLU A 27 -24.69 -6.21 -32.85
C GLU A 27 -24.93 -5.96 -31.36
N LEU A 28 -24.75 -6.99 -30.53
CA LEU A 28 -24.89 -6.90 -29.07
C LEU A 28 -23.60 -6.43 -28.40
N HIS A 29 -22.44 -6.67 -29.02
CA HIS A 29 -21.13 -6.32 -28.47
C HIS A 29 -20.28 -5.63 -29.54
N LYS A 30 -19.64 -4.51 -29.18
CA LYS A 30 -18.56 -3.92 -29.97
C LYS A 30 -17.25 -4.19 -29.25
N VAL A 31 -16.29 -4.73 -30.00
CA VAL A 31 -15.02 -5.20 -29.45
C VAL A 31 -13.87 -4.46 -30.11
N LEU A 32 -13.04 -3.81 -29.30
CA LEU A 32 -11.71 -3.38 -29.66
C LEU A 32 -10.71 -4.42 -29.12
N PRO A 33 -10.01 -5.17 -30.00
CA PRO A 33 -8.92 -6.04 -29.59
C PRO A 33 -7.80 -5.27 -28.87
N PHE A 34 -6.89 -6.00 -28.21
CA PHE A 34 -5.76 -5.39 -27.50
C PHE A 34 -4.87 -4.55 -28.44
N VAL A 35 -4.86 -3.23 -28.23
CA VAL A 35 -3.95 -2.26 -28.85
C VAL A 35 -2.98 -1.72 -27.81
N ASP A 36 -1.87 -1.11 -28.21
CA ASP A 36 -1.01 -0.40 -27.27
C ASP A 36 -1.76 0.78 -26.63
N ALA A 37 -1.52 1.04 -25.35
CA ALA A 37 -2.25 2.06 -24.59
C ALA A 37 -2.04 3.49 -25.11
N SER A 38 -0.96 3.74 -25.86
CA SER A 38 -0.70 5.00 -26.55
C SER A 38 -1.38 5.10 -27.92
N ASP A 39 -2.00 4.02 -28.39
CA ASP A 39 -2.67 3.98 -29.68
C ASP A 39 -3.98 4.80 -29.65
N VAL A 40 -4.15 5.65 -30.66
CA VAL A 40 -5.34 6.51 -30.82
C VAL A 40 -6.61 5.68 -31.08
N SER A 41 -6.48 4.42 -31.49
CA SER A 41 -7.57 3.51 -31.77
C SER A 41 -8.55 3.37 -30.61
N MET A 42 -8.07 3.39 -29.36
CA MET A 42 -8.94 3.39 -28.18
C MET A 42 -9.84 4.63 -28.13
N LYS A 43 -9.25 5.82 -28.28
CA LYS A 43 -10.01 7.08 -28.29
C LYS A 43 -11.02 7.12 -29.44
N ASN A 44 -10.60 6.70 -30.63
CA ASN A 44 -11.45 6.64 -31.82
C ASN A 44 -12.56 5.61 -31.69
N PHE A 45 -12.31 4.49 -30.99
CA PHE A 45 -13.32 3.50 -30.69
C PHE A 45 -14.38 4.08 -29.74
N CYS A 46 -13.96 4.66 -28.60
CA CYS A 46 -14.88 5.27 -27.63
C CYS A 46 -15.72 6.40 -28.25
N ASN A 47 -15.13 7.24 -29.11
CA ASN A 47 -15.87 8.33 -29.77
C ASN A 47 -16.97 7.85 -30.73
N ARG A 48 -16.93 6.59 -31.16
CA ARG A 48 -17.93 5.98 -32.04
C ARG A 48 -19.00 5.20 -31.28
N LEU A 49 -18.86 5.07 -29.96
CA LEU A 49 -19.85 4.39 -29.14
C LEU A 49 -21.00 5.35 -28.86
N TYR A 50 -22.18 5.01 -29.37
CA TYR A 50 -23.43 5.61 -28.91
C TYR A 50 -23.84 4.98 -27.57
N THR A 51 -24.19 5.81 -26.60
CA THR A 51 -24.74 5.38 -25.30
C THR A 51 -26.23 5.68 -25.29
N GLY A 52 -27.06 4.65 -25.24
CA GLY A 52 -28.51 4.73 -25.23
C GLY A 52 -29.10 3.35 -25.02
N GLY A 53 -30.18 3.28 -24.24
CA GLY A 53 -30.78 2.05 -23.74
C GLY A 53 -31.84 2.35 -22.68
N GLY A 54 -32.67 1.36 -22.36
CA GLY A 54 -33.68 1.44 -21.31
C GLY A 54 -33.08 1.35 -19.90
N SER A 55 -33.90 1.53 -18.88
CA SER A 55 -33.53 1.37 -17.46
C SER A 55 -33.71 -0.08 -16.99
N ASP A 56 -33.46 -1.05 -17.86
CA ASP A 56 -33.70 -2.48 -17.64
C ASP A 56 -32.35 -3.24 -17.52
N CYS A 57 -32.40 -4.56 -17.36
CA CYS A 57 -31.18 -5.39 -17.32
C CYS A 57 -30.40 -5.34 -18.63
N GLU A 58 -29.09 -5.65 -18.55
CA GLU A 58 -28.18 -5.64 -19.70
C GLU A 58 -27.56 -7.03 -19.97
N ASP A 59 -27.04 -7.26 -21.19
CA ASP A 59 -26.28 -8.47 -21.57
C ASP A 59 -24.85 -8.46 -20.97
N VAL A 60 -24.77 -8.30 -19.65
CA VAL A 60 -23.53 -8.36 -18.86
C VAL A 60 -22.79 -9.68 -19.09
N ILE A 61 -23.54 -10.79 -19.17
CA ILE A 61 -22.97 -12.14 -19.30
C ILE A 61 -22.32 -12.29 -20.69
N GLY A 62 -22.97 -11.82 -21.75
CA GLY A 62 -22.39 -11.77 -23.08
C GLY A 62 -21.21 -10.83 -23.19
N GLY A 63 -21.28 -9.64 -22.57
CA GLY A 63 -20.15 -8.71 -22.50
C GLY A 63 -18.92 -9.31 -21.82
N MET A 64 -19.11 -10.01 -20.70
CA MET A 64 -18.04 -10.72 -20.00
C MET A 64 -17.46 -11.87 -20.84
N ASP A 65 -18.30 -12.65 -21.53
CA ASP A 65 -17.85 -13.71 -22.43
C ASP A 65 -17.04 -13.15 -23.62
N ALA A 66 -17.47 -12.05 -24.22
CA ALA A 66 -16.74 -11.35 -25.27
C ALA A 66 -15.37 -10.85 -24.76
N ALA A 67 -15.30 -10.29 -23.55
CA ALA A 67 -14.04 -9.89 -22.93
C ALA A 67 -13.09 -11.07 -22.70
N LEU A 68 -13.62 -12.23 -22.30
CA LEU A 68 -12.84 -13.46 -22.11
C LEU A 68 -12.34 -14.09 -23.41
N LYS A 69 -12.95 -13.77 -24.56
CA LYS A 69 -12.56 -14.21 -25.90
C LYS A 69 -11.47 -13.32 -26.54
N LEU A 70 -11.16 -12.16 -25.94
CA LEU A 70 -10.03 -11.35 -26.38
C LEU A 70 -8.71 -12.14 -26.35
N PRO A 71 -7.73 -11.80 -27.19
CA PRO A 71 -6.45 -12.53 -27.27
C PRO A 71 -5.55 -12.18 -26.08
N TRP A 72 -5.90 -12.68 -24.89
CA TRP A 72 -5.12 -12.54 -23.67
C TRP A 72 -3.76 -13.22 -23.83
N SER A 73 -2.69 -12.45 -23.75
CA SER A 73 -1.32 -12.97 -23.87
C SER A 73 -0.96 -13.81 -22.65
N GLU A 74 -0.46 -15.02 -22.86
CA GLU A 74 0.06 -15.86 -21.77
C GLU A 74 1.37 -15.32 -21.18
N ASP A 75 2.12 -14.53 -21.95
CA ASP A 75 3.34 -13.86 -21.50
C ASP A 75 3.06 -12.58 -20.68
N CYS A 76 1.78 -12.23 -20.47
CA CYS A 76 1.39 -11.05 -19.72
C CYS A 76 1.31 -11.35 -18.22
N GLY A 77 2.22 -10.76 -17.43
CA GLY A 77 2.29 -10.98 -15.99
C GLY A 77 1.16 -10.36 -15.15
N THR A 78 0.26 -9.57 -15.74
CA THR A 78 -0.89 -8.98 -15.03
C THR A 78 -2.04 -8.78 -16.01
N LYS A 79 -3.16 -9.45 -15.77
CA LYS A 79 -4.37 -9.38 -16.60
C LYS A 79 -5.52 -8.82 -15.76
N LEU A 80 -6.23 -7.84 -16.32
CA LEU A 80 -7.20 -7.01 -15.59
C LEU A 80 -8.46 -6.79 -16.40
N ILE A 81 -9.62 -6.93 -15.75
CA ILE A 81 -10.89 -6.42 -16.26
C ILE A 81 -11.41 -5.35 -15.30
N PHE A 82 -11.68 -4.18 -15.86
CA PHE A 82 -12.45 -3.12 -15.23
C PHE A 82 -13.84 -3.14 -15.84
N HIS A 83 -14.79 -3.75 -15.14
CA HIS A 83 -16.18 -3.82 -15.58
C HIS A 83 -16.96 -2.66 -14.99
N ILE A 84 -17.49 -1.78 -15.84
CA ILE A 84 -18.26 -0.60 -15.44
C ILE A 84 -19.70 -0.80 -15.90
N ALA A 85 -20.66 -0.63 -14.99
CA ALA A 85 -22.08 -0.73 -15.30
C ALA A 85 -22.94 0.12 -14.35
N ASP A 86 -24.07 0.60 -14.86
CA ASP A 86 -25.16 1.24 -14.15
C ASP A 86 -26.30 0.27 -13.83
N MET A 87 -26.59 -0.66 -14.76
CA MET A 87 -27.66 -1.66 -14.64
C MET A 87 -27.14 -3.10 -14.42
N PRO A 88 -27.93 -3.97 -13.77
CA PRO A 88 -27.55 -5.35 -13.49
C PRO A 88 -27.72 -6.27 -14.71
N CYS A 89 -27.21 -7.50 -14.60
CA CYS A 89 -27.43 -8.55 -15.59
C CYS A 89 -28.86 -9.11 -15.50
N HIS A 90 -29.31 -9.77 -16.57
CA HIS A 90 -30.53 -10.57 -16.52
C HIS A 90 -30.50 -11.69 -15.48
N GLY A 91 -31.68 -12.08 -15.02
CA GLY A 91 -31.91 -13.11 -14.02
C GLY A 91 -32.38 -12.50 -12.71
N ARG A 92 -33.63 -12.82 -12.32
CA ARG A 92 -34.30 -12.25 -11.13
C ARG A 92 -33.55 -12.46 -9.80
N GLU A 93 -32.60 -13.38 -9.77
CA GLU A 93 -31.76 -13.59 -8.58
C GLU A 93 -30.68 -12.51 -8.39
N PHE A 94 -30.39 -11.69 -9.41
CA PHE A 94 -29.31 -10.70 -9.42
C PHE A 94 -29.79 -9.26 -9.20
N HIS A 95 -31.09 -8.99 -9.16
CA HIS A 95 -31.63 -7.64 -9.04
C HIS A 95 -33.05 -7.63 -8.46
N ASN A 96 -33.52 -6.43 -8.10
CA ASN A 96 -34.89 -6.19 -7.65
C ASN A 96 -35.70 -5.28 -8.60
N ILE A 97 -35.22 -5.07 -9.84
CA ILE A 97 -35.91 -4.22 -10.81
C ILE A 97 -37.26 -4.81 -11.25
N SER A 98 -38.19 -3.94 -11.67
CA SER A 98 -39.59 -4.30 -11.94
C SER A 98 -39.80 -5.12 -13.21
N TYR A 99 -38.91 -4.98 -14.19
CA TYR A 99 -39.01 -5.67 -15.48
C TYR A 99 -37.66 -6.28 -15.86
N ASP A 100 -37.69 -7.53 -16.29
CA ASP A 100 -36.54 -8.26 -16.83
C ASP A 100 -37.05 -9.11 -17.99
N SER A 101 -36.56 -8.81 -19.19
CA SER A 101 -36.92 -9.50 -20.43
C SER A 101 -36.42 -10.96 -20.46
N HIS A 102 -35.43 -11.28 -19.63
CA HIS A 102 -34.83 -12.62 -19.53
C HIS A 102 -34.71 -13.05 -18.05
N PRO A 103 -35.85 -13.26 -17.36
CA PRO A 103 -35.89 -13.47 -15.90
C PRO A 103 -35.18 -14.74 -15.41
N ASN A 104 -34.91 -15.67 -16.32
CA ASN A 104 -34.20 -16.93 -16.05
C ASN A 104 -32.69 -16.84 -16.34
N GLY A 105 -32.16 -15.66 -16.64
CA GLY A 105 -30.75 -15.42 -16.94
C GLY A 105 -30.44 -15.37 -18.43
N ASP A 106 -29.17 -15.57 -18.77
CA ASP A 106 -28.64 -15.46 -20.14
C ASP A 106 -29.34 -16.43 -21.12
N PRO A 107 -29.90 -15.93 -22.25
CA PRO A 107 -30.63 -16.75 -23.22
C PRO A 107 -29.78 -17.83 -23.91
N GLN A 108 -28.45 -17.68 -23.91
CA GLN A 108 -27.53 -18.67 -24.48
C GLN A 108 -27.09 -19.72 -23.44
N GLY A 109 -27.68 -19.69 -22.23
CA GLY A 109 -27.43 -20.65 -21.16
C GLY A 109 -26.09 -20.44 -20.44
N ARG A 110 -25.40 -19.32 -20.67
CA ARG A 110 -24.13 -19.01 -20.01
C ARG A 110 -24.37 -18.60 -18.56
N THR A 111 -23.51 -19.04 -17.65
CA THR A 111 -23.65 -18.68 -16.23
C THR A 111 -22.51 -17.79 -15.73
N PRO A 112 -22.75 -16.89 -14.76
CA PRO A 112 -21.66 -16.12 -14.15
C PRO A 112 -20.59 -17.02 -13.52
N LYS A 113 -21.01 -18.15 -12.94
CA LYS A 113 -20.10 -19.13 -12.32
C LYS A 113 -19.05 -19.67 -13.29
N GLU A 114 -19.47 -20.02 -14.51
CA GLU A 114 -18.57 -20.51 -15.56
C GLU A 114 -17.61 -19.40 -16.03
N LEU A 115 -18.11 -18.17 -16.21
CA LEU A 115 -17.28 -17.03 -16.61
C LEU A 115 -16.24 -16.68 -15.53
N PHE A 116 -16.62 -16.73 -14.25
CA PHE A 116 -15.67 -16.56 -13.15
C PHE A 116 -14.65 -17.70 -13.07
N SER A 117 -15.00 -18.94 -13.45
CA SER A 117 -14.02 -20.02 -13.59
C SER A 117 -12.98 -19.69 -14.66
N ARG A 118 -13.43 -19.27 -15.83
CA ARG A 118 -12.56 -18.87 -16.94
C ARG A 118 -11.67 -17.67 -16.60
N LEU A 119 -12.17 -16.70 -15.83
CA LEU A 119 -11.36 -15.59 -15.32
C LEU A 119 -10.22 -16.10 -14.43
N ARG A 120 -10.53 -17.01 -13.49
CA ARG A 120 -9.52 -17.60 -12.60
C ARG A 120 -8.51 -18.44 -13.37
N GLU A 121 -8.96 -19.29 -14.29
CA GLU A 121 -8.11 -20.11 -15.15
C GLU A 121 -7.12 -19.26 -15.96
N LYS A 122 -7.58 -18.10 -16.46
CA LYS A 122 -6.73 -17.16 -17.21
C LYS A 122 -5.89 -16.24 -16.32
N GLY A 123 -6.05 -16.29 -15.00
CA GLY A 123 -5.37 -15.40 -14.05
C GLY A 123 -5.77 -13.93 -14.18
N ILE A 124 -7.00 -13.67 -14.61
CA ILE A 124 -7.55 -12.31 -14.80
C ILE A 124 -8.17 -11.84 -13.49
N GLN A 125 -7.72 -10.69 -12.99
CA GLN A 125 -8.35 -10.05 -11.84
C GLN A 125 -9.52 -9.18 -12.30
N TYR A 126 -10.60 -9.21 -11.52
CA TYR A 126 -11.86 -8.60 -11.88
C TYR A 126 -12.24 -7.49 -10.89
N TYR A 127 -12.45 -6.29 -11.42
CA TYR A 127 -12.83 -5.10 -10.67
C TYR A 127 -14.16 -4.58 -11.21
N PHE A 128 -15.00 -4.07 -10.33
CA PHE A 128 -16.33 -3.57 -10.71
C PHE A 128 -16.49 -2.08 -10.36
N GLY A 129 -16.83 -1.27 -11.35
CA GLY A 129 -17.12 0.15 -11.19
C GLY A 129 -18.62 0.39 -11.30
N LYS A 130 -19.31 0.51 -10.17
CA LYS A 130 -20.76 0.76 -10.18
C LYS A 130 -21.09 2.23 -10.32
N ILE A 131 -22.01 2.54 -11.22
CA ILE A 131 -22.50 3.91 -11.43
C ILE A 131 -23.70 4.20 -10.50
N GLY A 132 -24.58 3.21 -10.29
CA GLY A 132 -25.78 3.29 -9.45
C GLY A 132 -25.87 2.16 -8.41
N SER A 133 -26.96 2.12 -7.65
CA SER A 133 -27.26 1.05 -6.66
C SER A 133 -27.95 -0.17 -7.28
N GLU A 134 -28.42 -0.09 -8.53
CA GLU A 134 -29.14 -1.19 -9.20
C GLU A 134 -28.28 -2.46 -9.36
N THR A 135 -26.95 -2.31 -9.32
CA THR A 135 -25.99 -3.42 -9.42
C THR A 135 -25.61 -4.03 -8.06
N ASP A 136 -26.08 -3.49 -6.93
CA ASP A 136 -25.62 -3.91 -5.59
C ASP A 136 -25.91 -5.40 -5.30
N LEU A 137 -27.12 -5.87 -5.62
CA LEU A 137 -27.49 -7.28 -5.45
C LEU A 137 -26.69 -8.19 -6.40
N MET A 138 -26.46 -7.74 -7.64
CA MET A 138 -25.65 -8.46 -8.61
C MET A 138 -24.22 -8.61 -8.11
N ILE A 139 -23.59 -7.54 -7.60
CA ILE A 139 -22.23 -7.58 -7.05
C ILE A 139 -22.15 -8.53 -5.85
N GLN A 140 -23.15 -8.53 -4.97
CA GLN A 140 -23.22 -9.45 -3.84
C GLN A 140 -23.25 -10.92 -4.32
N LYS A 141 -24.12 -11.24 -5.27
CA LYS A 141 -24.26 -12.58 -5.84
C LYS A 141 -23.03 -13.00 -6.64
N PHE A 142 -22.50 -12.11 -7.46
CA PHE A 142 -21.28 -12.32 -8.22
C PHE A 142 -20.09 -12.57 -7.30
N SER A 143 -19.98 -11.87 -6.17
CA SER A 143 -18.91 -12.12 -5.18
C SER A 143 -18.98 -13.55 -4.61
N ALA A 144 -20.19 -14.03 -4.32
CA ALA A 144 -20.39 -15.41 -3.88
C ALA A 144 -19.97 -16.44 -4.96
N LEU A 145 -20.30 -16.18 -6.23
CA LEU A 145 -19.95 -17.04 -7.36
C LEU A 145 -18.47 -16.95 -7.76
N TYR A 146 -17.85 -15.78 -7.57
CA TYR A 146 -16.44 -15.51 -7.81
C TYR A 146 -15.56 -16.21 -6.76
N GLY A 147 -16.09 -16.41 -5.55
CA GLY A 147 -15.43 -17.08 -4.43
C GLY A 147 -14.70 -16.12 -3.48
N GLU A 148 -14.73 -14.82 -3.77
CA GLU A 148 -14.24 -13.74 -2.92
C GLU A 148 -15.00 -12.44 -3.20
N ALA A 149 -14.89 -11.46 -2.30
CA ALA A 149 -15.50 -10.15 -2.49
C ALA A 149 -14.90 -9.45 -3.72
N ILE A 150 -15.74 -9.06 -4.66
CA ILE A 150 -15.34 -8.28 -5.83
C ILE A 150 -14.87 -6.91 -5.35
N THR A 151 -13.72 -6.46 -5.88
CA THR A 151 -13.20 -5.14 -5.54
C THR A 151 -13.96 -4.07 -6.33
N GLU A 152 -14.75 -3.28 -5.61
CA GLU A 152 -15.43 -2.12 -6.16
C GLU A 152 -14.48 -0.93 -6.28
N PHE A 153 -14.63 -0.10 -7.32
CA PHE A 153 -13.94 1.18 -7.45
C PHE A 153 -14.91 2.30 -7.85
N ASP A 154 -14.67 3.51 -7.35
CA ASP A 154 -15.59 4.63 -7.56
C ASP A 154 -15.50 5.16 -9.00
N VAL A 155 -16.62 5.09 -9.72
CA VAL A 155 -16.79 5.63 -11.07
C VAL A 155 -17.80 6.77 -11.15
N LYS A 156 -18.40 7.20 -10.02
CA LYS A 156 -19.40 8.28 -10.00
C LYS A 156 -18.79 9.64 -10.30
N ASN A 157 -17.50 9.81 -9.99
CA ASN A 157 -16.75 11.00 -10.34
C ASN A 157 -15.64 10.64 -11.34
N VAL A 158 -15.77 11.14 -12.58
CA VAL A 158 -14.82 10.90 -13.67
C VAL A 158 -13.38 11.29 -13.29
N VAL A 159 -13.22 12.28 -12.41
CA VAL A 159 -11.91 12.71 -11.89
C VAL A 159 -11.23 11.59 -11.08
N ASN A 160 -12.01 10.78 -10.36
CA ASN A 160 -11.51 9.71 -9.49
C ASN A 160 -11.29 8.39 -10.25
N ILE A 161 -11.89 8.20 -11.43
CA ILE A 161 -11.74 6.97 -12.23
C ILE A 161 -10.28 6.73 -12.58
N LYS A 162 -9.58 7.77 -13.02
CA LYS A 162 -8.17 7.68 -13.42
C LYS A 162 -7.32 7.16 -12.26
N ASP A 163 -7.46 7.75 -11.07
CA ASP A 163 -6.65 7.39 -9.91
C ASP A 163 -7.05 6.02 -9.35
N SER A 164 -8.33 5.67 -9.41
CA SER A 164 -8.85 4.35 -9.04
C SER A 164 -8.31 3.24 -9.94
N VAL A 165 -8.34 3.44 -11.26
CA VAL A 165 -7.78 2.51 -12.24
C VAL A 165 -6.26 2.39 -12.08
N ILE A 166 -5.54 3.52 -11.92
CA ILE A 166 -4.08 3.50 -11.68
C ILE A 166 -3.75 2.73 -10.39
N THR A 167 -4.56 2.90 -9.36
CA THR A 167 -4.39 2.25 -8.06
C THR A 167 -4.69 0.75 -8.18
N ALA A 168 -5.80 0.37 -8.78
CA ALA A 168 -6.16 -1.02 -9.05
C ALA A 168 -5.13 -1.72 -9.94
N VAL A 169 -4.62 -1.08 -11.00
CA VAL A 169 -3.50 -1.62 -11.81
C VAL A 169 -2.24 -1.78 -10.94
N SER A 170 -1.90 -0.77 -10.13
CA SER A 170 -0.72 -0.84 -9.24
C SER A 170 -0.84 -1.98 -8.24
N ASN A 171 -2.01 -2.15 -7.64
CA ASN A 171 -2.30 -3.19 -6.67
C ASN A 171 -2.41 -4.56 -7.31
N SER A 172 -2.97 -4.64 -8.51
CA SER A 172 -3.07 -5.85 -9.29
C SER A 172 -1.70 -6.36 -9.73
N ILE A 173 -0.83 -5.47 -10.22
CA ILE A 173 0.57 -5.81 -10.48
C ILE A 173 1.16 -6.38 -9.20
N THR A 174 0.91 -5.72 -8.06
CA THR A 174 1.38 -6.12 -6.73
C THR A 174 0.75 -7.41 -6.18
N ALA A 175 -0.50 -7.71 -6.50
CA ALA A 175 -1.23 -8.90 -6.09
C ALA A 175 -0.86 -10.09 -6.98
N SER A 176 -0.74 -9.88 -8.30
CA SER A 176 -0.10 -10.80 -9.23
C SER A 176 1.34 -11.09 -8.79
N VAL A 177 2.08 -10.12 -8.24
CA VAL A 177 3.37 -10.36 -7.59
C VAL A 177 3.26 -11.32 -6.41
N SER A 178 2.26 -11.16 -5.55
CA SER A 178 2.05 -11.98 -4.36
C SER A 178 1.45 -13.37 -4.65
N SER A 179 0.55 -13.51 -5.63
CA SER A 179 -0.07 -14.79 -6.02
C SER A 179 0.88 -15.66 -6.86
N SER A 180 1.81 -15.04 -7.61
CA SER A 180 2.96 -15.71 -8.26
C SER A 180 3.85 -16.45 -7.26
N GLN A 181 3.74 -16.18 -5.94
CA GLN A 181 4.49 -16.90 -4.90
C GLN A 181 3.83 -18.22 -4.48
N ARG A 182 2.56 -18.49 -4.86
CA ARG A 182 1.82 -19.71 -4.46
C ARG A 182 1.45 -20.66 -5.59
N ALA A 183 1.32 -20.18 -6.83
CA ALA A 183 1.06 -21.03 -7.99
C ALA A 183 2.28 -21.00 -8.92
N VAL A 184 2.79 -22.19 -9.21
CA VAL A 184 3.98 -22.51 -10.01
C VAL A 184 4.13 -21.58 -11.24
N GLY A 185 5.30 -20.94 -11.44
CA GLY A 185 5.77 -20.72 -12.81
C GLY A 185 6.43 -19.40 -13.26
N VAL A 186 6.77 -18.41 -12.43
CA VAL A 186 7.87 -17.45 -12.79
C VAL A 186 8.68 -17.13 -11.54
N ALA A 187 9.78 -17.83 -11.34
CA ALA A 187 10.77 -17.47 -10.32
C ALA A 187 11.32 -16.08 -10.66
N ARG A 188 10.82 -15.06 -9.96
CA ARG A 188 11.35 -13.70 -10.10
C ARG A 188 12.77 -13.69 -9.56
N ALA A 189 13.68 -13.07 -10.31
CA ALA A 189 15.05 -12.96 -9.89
C ALA A 189 15.12 -12.20 -8.55
N LEU A 190 15.52 -12.94 -7.51
CA LEU A 190 16.04 -12.33 -6.30
C LEU A 190 17.37 -11.67 -6.67
N ARG A 191 17.71 -10.57 -6.00
CA ARG A 191 19.10 -10.09 -6.05
C ARG A 191 20.01 -11.22 -5.57
N ALA A 192 21.01 -11.56 -6.37
CA ALA A 192 22.15 -12.31 -5.86
C ALA A 192 22.83 -11.41 -4.82
N VAL A 193 22.78 -11.81 -3.56
CA VAL A 193 23.34 -11.05 -2.44
C VAL A 193 24.24 -11.92 -1.61
N THR A 194 25.46 -11.45 -1.42
CA THR A 194 26.39 -11.97 -0.42
C THR A 194 26.32 -11.05 0.79
N LEU A 195 25.94 -11.61 1.95
CA LEU A 195 25.84 -10.82 3.17
C LEU A 195 27.24 -10.53 3.74
N HIS A 196 27.45 -9.29 4.17
CA HIS A 196 28.65 -8.85 4.84
C HIS A 196 28.31 -8.20 6.19
N PRO A 197 28.26 -8.98 7.29
CA PRO A 197 27.78 -8.49 8.59
C PRO A 197 28.65 -7.40 9.23
N ALA A 198 29.95 -7.36 8.92
CA ALA A 198 30.87 -6.40 9.52
C ALA A 198 30.68 -4.99 8.95
N LYS A 199 30.81 -3.98 9.82
CA LYS A 199 30.77 -2.58 9.41
C LYS A 199 31.90 -2.27 8.41
N PRO A 200 31.64 -1.47 7.37
CA PRO A 200 32.67 -1.11 6.40
C PRO A 200 33.66 -0.09 6.98
N ASN A 201 34.84 0.00 6.38
CA ASN A 201 35.72 1.14 6.62
C ASN A 201 35.17 2.38 5.90
N TRP A 202 34.65 3.36 6.64
CA TRP A 202 34.02 4.55 6.06
C TRP A 202 34.99 5.45 5.27
N SER A 203 36.29 5.41 5.56
CA SER A 203 37.27 6.28 4.85
C SER A 203 37.50 5.83 3.42
N THR A 204 37.29 4.54 3.11
CA THR A 204 37.52 3.96 1.79
C THR A 204 36.31 4.00 0.87
N LEU A 205 35.11 4.25 1.43
CA LEU A 205 33.87 4.29 0.65
C LEU A 205 33.68 5.66 -0.04
N PRO A 206 33.23 5.65 -1.32
CA PRO A 206 32.96 6.87 -2.06
C PRO A 206 31.73 7.59 -1.51
N GLU A 207 31.71 8.91 -1.69
CA GLU A 207 30.55 9.74 -1.40
C GLU A 207 29.63 9.77 -2.61
N VAL A 208 28.35 9.56 -2.37
CA VAL A 208 27.31 9.56 -3.39
C VAL A 208 26.31 10.64 -3.06
N GLU A 209 26.06 11.51 -4.03
CA GLU A 209 25.05 12.55 -3.91
C GLU A 209 23.64 11.99 -4.07
N GLY A 210 22.67 12.70 -3.52
CA GLY A 210 21.28 12.34 -3.63
C GLY A 210 20.36 13.32 -2.93
N ASN A 211 19.13 12.90 -2.72
CA ASN A 211 18.11 13.68 -2.04
C ASN A 211 17.34 12.83 -1.05
N PHE A 212 17.16 13.34 0.17
CA PHE A 212 16.24 12.79 1.14
C PHE A 212 14.85 13.41 1.00
N VAL A 213 13.84 12.54 1.00
CA VAL A 213 12.42 12.90 1.01
C VAL A 213 11.76 12.36 2.27
N SER A 214 10.84 13.12 2.83
CA SER A 214 10.02 12.75 3.98
C SER A 214 8.65 13.38 3.84
N TYR A 215 7.71 12.94 4.66
CA TYR A 215 6.34 13.46 4.67
C TYR A 215 6.03 14.22 5.96
N GLU A 216 5.10 15.17 5.88
CA GLU A 216 4.43 15.77 7.03
C GLU A 216 3.46 14.76 7.65
N PHE A 217 3.18 14.88 8.94
CA PHE A 217 2.15 14.05 9.56
C PHE A 217 0.77 14.46 9.03
N PRO A 218 -0.20 13.52 9.02
CA PRO A 218 -1.61 13.90 8.95
C PRO A 218 -1.93 14.96 10.00
N ALA A 219 -2.85 15.87 9.71
CA ALA A 219 -3.30 16.84 10.72
C ALA A 219 -4.19 16.14 11.76
N ARG A 220 -5.07 15.23 11.31
CA ARG A 220 -6.03 14.49 12.15
C ARG A 220 -6.13 13.03 11.69
N ILE A 221 -6.57 12.15 12.60
CA ILE A 221 -6.90 10.76 12.27
C ILE A 221 -7.95 10.68 11.15
N LYS A 222 -8.91 11.62 11.12
CA LYS A 222 -9.93 11.70 10.07
C LYS A 222 -9.32 11.84 8.68
N ASP A 223 -8.25 12.63 8.54
CA ASP A 223 -7.61 12.87 7.24
C ASP A 223 -6.96 11.58 6.68
N ILE A 224 -6.58 10.64 7.55
CA ILE A 224 -6.11 9.31 7.12
C ILE A 224 -7.25 8.50 6.51
N LYS A 225 -8.44 8.57 7.12
CA LYS A 225 -9.64 7.85 6.66
C LYS A 225 -10.15 8.39 5.33
N ASP A 226 -10.19 9.72 5.21
CA ASP A 226 -10.64 10.43 4.03
C ASP A 226 -9.59 10.42 2.88
N ASP A 227 -8.55 9.60 3.02
CA ASP A 227 -7.41 9.45 2.09
C ASP A 227 -6.78 10.77 1.64
N VAL A 228 -6.68 11.73 2.56
CA VAL A 228 -5.99 13.00 2.28
C VAL A 228 -4.51 12.72 2.09
N ALA A 229 -4.00 13.05 0.90
CA ALA A 229 -2.61 12.82 0.54
C ALA A 229 -1.64 13.49 1.53
N LEU A 230 -0.64 12.73 1.99
CA LEU A 230 0.40 13.28 2.86
C LEU A 230 1.24 14.31 2.10
N LYS A 231 1.38 15.49 2.69
CA LYS A 231 2.22 16.55 2.13
C LYS A 231 3.69 16.16 2.17
N ARG A 232 4.30 16.08 0.98
CA ARG A 232 5.74 15.86 0.82
C ARG A 232 6.51 17.07 1.36
N LYS A 233 7.45 16.84 2.27
CA LYS A 233 8.38 17.88 2.74
C LYS A 233 9.36 18.24 1.62
N LYS A 234 9.85 19.49 1.64
CA LYS A 234 10.92 19.93 0.73
C LYS A 234 12.08 18.94 0.77
N SER A 235 12.46 18.42 -0.40
CA SER A 235 13.60 17.53 -0.56
C SER A 235 14.85 18.20 0.01
N LYS A 236 15.68 17.42 0.71
CA LYS A 236 16.96 17.88 1.24
C LYS A 236 18.08 17.20 0.47
N SER A 237 19.04 17.99 -0.01
CA SER A 237 20.27 17.43 -0.57
C SER A 237 20.94 16.50 0.44
N ALA A 238 21.50 15.41 -0.07
CA ALA A 238 22.13 14.36 0.70
C ALA A 238 23.48 13.99 0.10
N THR A 239 24.47 13.80 0.95
CA THR A 239 25.74 13.16 0.59
C THR A 239 25.90 11.97 1.52
N VAL A 240 25.98 10.76 0.96
CA VAL A 240 26.01 9.52 1.74
C VAL A 240 27.13 8.60 1.30
N LYS A 241 27.58 7.74 2.22
CA LYS A 241 28.42 6.57 1.93
C LYS A 241 27.58 5.33 2.15
N ILE A 242 27.55 4.40 1.21
CA ILE A 242 26.76 3.15 1.31
C ILE A 242 27.70 1.97 1.12
N ALA A 243 27.61 0.97 2.00
CA ALA A 243 28.37 -0.26 1.88
C ALA A 243 28.05 -0.96 0.54
N PRO A 244 29.04 -1.59 -0.13
CA PRO A 244 28.81 -2.28 -1.40
C PRO A 244 27.93 -3.52 -1.23
N ASN A 245 28.02 -4.20 -0.09
CA ASN A 245 27.27 -5.42 0.21
C ASN A 245 26.28 -5.19 1.37
N PRO A 246 25.09 -5.83 1.33
CA PRO A 246 24.15 -5.77 2.44
C PRO A 246 24.68 -6.55 3.64
N PHE A 247 24.36 -6.12 4.86
CA PHE A 247 24.68 -6.85 6.09
C PHE A 247 23.52 -7.72 6.57
N GLY A 248 22.29 -7.45 6.12
CA GLY A 248 21.09 -8.17 6.54
C GLY A 248 20.08 -8.35 5.42
N LYS A 249 19.23 -9.36 5.55
CA LYS A 249 18.15 -9.69 4.62
C LYS A 249 16.88 -10.02 5.41
N GLY A 250 15.81 -9.28 5.13
CA GLY A 250 14.45 -9.59 5.55
C GLY A 250 13.65 -10.26 4.43
N ALA A 251 12.34 -10.39 4.63
CA ALA A 251 11.43 -10.99 3.64
C ALA A 251 11.36 -10.16 2.35
N GLU A 252 11.20 -8.83 2.48
CA GLU A 252 10.99 -7.94 1.33
C GLU A 252 12.23 -7.12 0.94
N ARG A 253 13.16 -6.92 1.88
CA ARG A 253 14.26 -5.96 1.72
C ARG A 253 15.59 -6.49 2.21
N ILE A 254 16.66 -6.00 1.61
CA ILE A 254 18.06 -6.15 2.05
C ILE A 254 18.52 -4.84 2.68
N ALA A 255 19.37 -4.93 3.70
CA ALA A 255 19.84 -3.80 4.49
C ALA A 255 21.34 -3.61 4.33
N PHE A 256 21.76 -2.38 4.08
CA PHE A 256 23.15 -1.94 3.91
C PHE A 256 23.52 -0.99 5.05
N TYR A 257 24.76 -1.08 5.53
CA TYR A 257 25.32 -0.01 6.34
C TYR A 257 25.49 1.23 5.46
N GLY A 258 25.11 2.38 5.98
CA GLY A 258 25.40 3.66 5.35
C GLY A 258 25.83 4.72 6.36
N LYS A 259 26.33 5.84 5.86
CA LYS A 259 26.67 7.02 6.64
C LYS A 259 26.17 8.27 5.93
N ASP A 260 25.38 9.09 6.61
CA ASP A 260 24.93 10.39 6.16
C ASP A 260 25.99 11.43 6.53
N VAL A 261 26.73 11.89 5.51
CA VAL A 261 27.84 12.84 5.60
C VAL A 261 27.49 14.20 5.01
N SER A 262 26.19 14.48 4.86
CA SER A 262 25.67 15.70 4.25
C SER A 262 26.18 16.96 4.98
N VAL A 263 26.51 17.98 4.20
CA VAL A 263 26.88 19.30 4.73
C VAL A 263 25.65 20.18 4.87
N TYR A 264 25.52 20.89 5.99
CA TYR A 264 24.43 21.82 6.24
C TYR A 264 24.94 23.11 6.90
N VAL A 265 24.18 24.18 6.72
CA VAL A 265 24.45 25.47 7.35
C VAL A 265 23.93 25.47 8.78
N GLU A 266 24.78 25.82 9.74
CA GLU A 266 24.37 26.09 11.12
C GLU A 266 23.47 27.34 11.12
N LYS A 267 22.19 27.18 11.50
CA LYS A 267 21.32 28.33 11.73
C LYS A 267 21.64 28.89 13.12
N GLU A 268 22.05 30.17 13.20
CA GLU A 268 22.17 30.85 14.49
C GLU A 268 20.83 30.82 15.24
N ASN A 269 20.86 30.44 16.52
CA ASN A 269 19.71 30.57 17.39
C ASN A 269 19.38 32.06 17.58
N SER A 270 18.25 32.51 17.05
CA SER A 270 17.74 33.88 17.13
C SER A 270 17.36 34.38 18.54
N ALA A 271 17.80 33.69 19.61
CA ALA A 271 17.52 34.04 21.00
C ALA A 271 18.61 34.92 21.67
N LYS A 272 19.70 35.28 20.97
CA LYS A 272 20.76 36.15 21.51
C LYS A 272 21.24 37.18 20.46
N LYS A 273 20.41 38.13 20.07
CA LYS A 273 20.91 39.41 19.54
C LYS A 273 20.56 40.52 20.53
N LYS A 274 21.54 40.89 21.37
CA LYS A 274 21.55 42.23 21.97
C LYS A 274 21.80 43.23 20.84
N SER A 275 20.99 44.27 20.82
CA SER A 275 21.02 45.36 19.87
C SER A 275 22.36 46.10 19.91
N GLY A 276 22.99 46.24 18.73
CA GLY A 276 24.09 47.17 18.51
C GLY A 276 25.38 46.51 18.05
N SER A 277 25.52 46.29 16.74
CA SER A 277 26.77 46.54 16.00
C SER A 277 26.57 46.24 14.50
N SER A 278 27.27 47.00 13.69
CA SER A 278 27.28 47.09 12.23
C SER A 278 27.54 45.77 11.49
N SER A 279 27.10 45.75 10.23
CA SER A 279 27.30 44.73 9.21
C SER A 279 28.77 44.31 9.04
N SER A 280 29.18 43.26 9.76
CA SER A 280 30.22 42.34 9.32
C SER A 280 29.53 41.06 8.85
N GLU A 281 29.81 40.59 7.63
CA GLU A 281 29.39 39.27 7.16
C GLU A 281 29.89 38.20 8.15
N THR A 282 29.00 37.71 9.01
CA THR A 282 29.31 36.59 9.89
C THR A 282 29.58 35.35 9.04
N PRO A 283 30.75 34.69 9.19
CA PRO A 283 31.09 33.52 8.39
C PRO A 283 30.07 32.39 8.62
N VAL A 284 29.50 31.88 7.54
CA VAL A 284 28.54 30.77 7.56
C VAL A 284 29.26 29.50 8.00
N LYS A 285 29.01 29.03 9.24
CA LYS A 285 29.60 27.79 9.73
C LYS A 285 28.89 26.59 9.09
N LEU A 286 29.60 25.91 8.19
CA LEU A 286 29.17 24.66 7.58
C LEU A 286 29.48 23.50 8.53
N LEU A 287 28.45 22.76 8.90
CA LEU A 287 28.56 21.55 9.70
C LEU A 287 28.40 20.33 8.80
N ARG A 288 29.29 19.35 8.97
CA ARG A 288 29.18 18.05 8.32
C ARG A 288 28.46 17.09 9.26
N LYS A 289 27.45 16.42 8.74
CA LYS A 289 26.77 15.36 9.50
C LYS A 289 27.71 14.14 9.59
N ASP A 290 27.57 13.38 10.67
CA ASP A 290 28.29 12.11 10.85
C ASP A 290 27.36 11.07 11.48
N GLU A 291 26.28 10.74 10.78
CA GLU A 291 25.24 9.83 11.28
C GLU A 291 25.32 8.48 10.56
N GLU A 292 25.53 7.40 11.30
CA GLU A 292 25.35 6.05 10.76
C GLU A 292 23.87 5.76 10.51
N ILE A 293 23.57 5.26 9.30
CA ILE A 293 22.24 4.93 8.83
C ILE A 293 22.18 3.48 8.36
N VAL A 294 20.96 2.92 8.35
CA VAL A 294 20.64 1.69 7.65
C VAL A 294 19.88 2.08 6.39
N ALA A 295 20.41 1.71 5.23
CA ALA A 295 19.77 1.92 3.94
C ALA A 295 19.23 0.59 3.43
N LYS A 296 17.95 0.54 3.06
CA LYS A 296 17.29 -0.70 2.65
C LYS A 296 16.80 -0.62 1.21
N GLU A 297 16.92 -1.74 0.50
CA GLU A 297 16.42 -1.91 -0.86
C GLU A 297 15.50 -3.12 -0.95
N TYR A 298 14.51 -3.07 -1.85
CA TYR A 298 13.70 -4.24 -2.16
C TYR A 298 14.56 -5.36 -2.75
N LEU A 299 14.36 -6.56 -2.19
CA LEU A 299 15.10 -7.79 -2.51
C LEU A 299 14.82 -8.28 -3.93
N HIS A 300 13.60 -8.09 -4.40
CA HIS A 300 13.17 -8.49 -5.73
C HIS A 300 13.58 -7.43 -6.76
N VAL A 301 14.14 -7.90 -7.88
CA VAL A 301 14.45 -7.05 -9.04
C VAL A 301 13.48 -7.33 -10.19
N GLY A 302 13.48 -6.45 -11.19
CA GLY A 302 12.56 -6.49 -12.32
C GLY A 302 11.49 -5.41 -12.29
N LYS A 303 10.67 -5.39 -13.33
CA LYS A 303 9.65 -4.36 -13.59
C LYS A 303 8.70 -4.23 -12.39
N GLY A 304 8.59 -3.03 -11.84
CA GLY A 304 7.69 -2.72 -10.72
C GLY A 304 8.18 -3.11 -9.32
N MET A 305 9.28 -3.87 -9.19
CA MET A 305 9.73 -4.39 -7.88
C MET A 305 10.59 -3.41 -7.08
N ASN A 306 11.38 -2.58 -7.76
CA ASN A 306 12.32 -1.64 -7.15
C ASN A 306 12.09 -0.21 -7.68
N THR A 307 10.93 0.38 -7.36
CA THR A 307 10.51 1.69 -7.89
C THR A 307 10.44 2.76 -6.80
N ALA A 308 10.65 4.03 -7.16
CA ALA A 308 10.52 5.16 -6.25
C ALA A 308 9.18 5.16 -5.50
N LYS A 309 8.07 4.87 -6.20
CA LYS A 309 6.72 4.79 -5.63
C LYS A 309 6.63 3.82 -4.45
N ARG A 310 7.30 2.66 -4.49
CA ARG A 310 7.31 1.70 -3.38
C ARG A 310 8.07 2.21 -2.15
N TYR A 311 9.15 2.96 -2.35
CA TYR A 311 9.88 3.58 -1.24
C TYR A 311 9.15 4.79 -0.67
N GLU A 312 8.47 5.55 -1.52
CA GLU A 312 7.60 6.66 -1.10
C GLU A 312 6.41 6.14 -0.28
N LEU A 313 5.76 5.07 -0.73
CA LEU A 313 4.66 4.43 -0.01
C LEU A 313 5.11 3.91 1.35
N SER A 314 6.26 3.23 1.43
CA SER A 314 6.83 2.78 2.71
C SER A 314 7.08 3.96 3.66
N ASN A 315 7.61 5.08 3.16
CA ASN A 315 7.81 6.32 3.93
C ASN A 315 6.49 6.94 4.43
N GLN A 316 5.46 6.95 3.60
CA GLN A 316 4.12 7.40 3.98
C GLN A 316 3.51 6.50 5.06
N MET A 317 3.58 5.18 4.90
CA MET A 317 3.07 4.20 5.89
C MET A 317 3.70 4.39 7.26
N GLN A 318 5.03 4.50 7.33
CA GLN A 318 5.72 4.72 8.59
C GLN A 318 5.43 6.11 9.17
N THR A 319 5.19 7.11 8.32
CA THR A 319 4.75 8.45 8.76
C THR A 319 3.37 8.40 9.42
N VAL A 320 2.43 7.64 8.85
CA VAL A 320 1.09 7.40 9.43
C VAL A 320 1.20 6.65 10.76
N ALA A 321 1.97 5.56 10.82
CA ALA A 321 2.19 4.80 12.05
C ALA A 321 2.84 5.65 13.15
N ALA A 322 3.82 6.49 12.80
CA ALA A 322 4.48 7.41 13.72
C ALA A 322 3.52 8.47 14.28
N TYR A 323 2.60 8.98 13.46
CA TYR A 323 1.56 9.90 13.90
C TYR A 323 0.58 9.22 14.86
N LEU A 324 0.09 8.03 14.50
CA LEU A 324 -0.82 7.26 15.36
C LEU A 324 -0.16 6.89 16.70
N ALA A 325 1.14 6.58 16.71
CA ALA A 325 1.87 6.33 17.95
C ALA A 325 1.92 7.57 18.86
N GLN A 326 2.01 8.78 18.30
CA GLN A 326 1.98 10.02 19.09
C GLN A 326 0.60 10.24 19.72
N GLU A 327 -0.48 10.04 18.95
CA GLU A 327 -1.83 10.14 19.49
C GLU A 327 -2.12 9.03 20.52
N PHE A 328 -1.62 7.81 20.32
CA PHE A 328 -1.71 6.74 21.32
C PHE A 328 -1.03 7.10 22.64
N VAL A 329 0.20 7.62 22.59
CA VAL A 329 0.94 8.04 23.80
C VAL A 329 0.24 9.21 24.50
N LYS A 330 -0.35 10.12 23.74
CA LYS A 330 -1.19 11.20 24.29
C LYS A 330 -2.42 10.65 24.98
N ASP A 331 -3.13 9.70 24.36
CA ASP A 331 -4.28 9.01 24.95
C ASP A 331 -3.91 8.25 26.22
N LEU A 332 -2.78 7.53 26.23
CA LEU A 332 -2.26 6.86 27.43
C LEU A 332 -2.07 7.83 28.59
N LYS A 333 -1.49 9.00 28.32
CA LYS A 333 -1.27 10.01 29.36
C LYS A 333 -2.58 10.62 29.85
N VAL A 334 -3.45 11.04 28.93
CA VAL A 334 -4.65 11.82 29.25
C VAL A 334 -5.76 10.94 29.81
N ARG A 335 -5.98 9.76 29.24
CA ARG A 335 -7.13 8.90 29.58
C ARG A 335 -6.79 7.81 30.59
N ALA A 336 -5.54 7.34 30.63
CA ALA A 336 -5.12 6.26 31.52
C ALA A 336 -4.12 6.70 32.60
N GLY A 337 -3.65 7.96 32.60
CA GLY A 337 -2.63 8.44 33.54
C GLY A 337 -1.26 7.76 33.38
N ILE A 338 -1.00 7.11 32.24
CA ILE A 338 0.20 6.30 32.00
C ILE A 338 1.27 7.12 31.29
N SER A 339 2.46 7.19 31.89
CA SER A 339 3.64 7.88 31.32
C SER A 339 4.62 6.89 30.66
N LYS A 340 4.12 6.11 29.69
CA LYS A 340 4.92 5.20 28.85
C LYS A 340 4.97 5.73 27.42
N THR A 341 5.98 5.32 26.64
CA THR A 341 6.17 5.84 25.29
C THR A 341 6.56 4.74 24.31
N ILE A 342 5.95 4.81 23.13
CA ILE A 342 6.42 4.15 21.92
C ILE A 342 6.67 5.23 20.87
N LYS A 343 7.65 5.01 19.98
CA LYS A 343 7.92 5.88 18.84
C LYS A 343 8.27 5.03 17.63
N PHE A 344 7.97 5.52 16.45
CA PHE A 344 8.57 4.99 15.23
C PHE A 344 9.83 5.78 14.88
N ILE A 345 10.87 5.06 14.49
CA ILE A 345 12.05 5.67 13.88
C ILE A 345 11.63 6.46 12.65
N LYS A 346 12.27 7.61 12.45
CA LYS A 346 12.03 8.41 11.26
C LYS A 346 12.71 7.76 10.07
N ILE A 347 11.94 7.52 9.01
CA ILE A 347 12.48 7.08 7.74
C ILE A 347 12.49 8.19 6.70
N ARG A 348 13.38 8.02 5.72
CA ARG A 348 13.56 8.93 4.59
C ARG A 348 13.68 8.10 3.33
N THR A 349 13.05 8.54 2.25
CA THR A 349 13.32 7.98 0.92
C THR A 349 14.55 8.69 0.37
N LEU A 350 15.58 7.93 0.04
CA LEU A 350 16.82 8.41 -0.55
C LEU A 350 16.81 8.16 -2.06
N TYR A 351 16.97 9.22 -2.83
CA TYR A 351 17.14 9.21 -4.28
C TYR A 351 18.62 9.46 -4.54
N LEU A 352 19.37 8.43 -4.91
CA LEU A 352 20.78 8.58 -5.24
C LEU A 352 20.93 9.09 -6.67
N SER A 353 21.80 10.08 -6.83
CA SER A 353 22.25 10.58 -8.12
C SER A 353 23.05 9.50 -8.83
N GLY A 354 22.71 9.18 -10.08
CA GLY A 354 23.38 8.16 -10.87
C GLY A 354 22.47 7.52 -11.91
N THR A 355 23.08 6.78 -12.84
CA THR A 355 22.39 6.04 -13.90
C THR A 355 22.76 4.57 -13.81
N PRO A 356 21.81 3.64 -13.59
CA PRO A 356 20.37 3.88 -13.40
C PRO A 356 20.06 4.52 -12.03
N ALA A 357 18.90 5.19 -11.96
CA ALA A 357 18.42 5.78 -10.71
C ALA A 357 18.28 4.71 -9.62
N ARG A 358 18.84 4.98 -8.44
CA ARG A 358 18.84 4.06 -7.29
C ARG A 358 18.08 4.70 -6.13
N PHE A 359 17.17 3.93 -5.53
CA PHE A 359 16.30 4.39 -4.45
C PHE A 359 16.46 3.49 -3.24
N MET A 360 16.44 4.07 -2.04
CA MET A 360 16.56 3.34 -0.79
C MET A 360 15.63 3.94 0.26
N SER A 361 15.16 3.14 1.21
CA SER A 361 14.62 3.66 2.47
C SER A 361 15.73 3.76 3.50
N CYS A 362 15.92 4.92 4.12
CA CYS A 362 16.97 5.17 5.09
C CYS A 362 16.41 5.49 6.46
N GLU A 363 16.96 4.85 7.48
CA GLU A 363 16.69 5.07 8.90
C GLU A 363 18.00 5.18 9.67
N ARG A 364 17.98 5.70 10.90
CA ARG A 364 19.20 5.68 11.74
C ARG A 364 19.55 4.23 12.12
N CYS A 365 20.83 3.96 12.31
CA CYS A 365 21.26 2.67 12.85
C CYS A 365 20.83 2.53 14.32
N PHE A 366 20.40 1.33 14.72
CA PHE A 366 20.27 0.99 16.14
C PHE A 366 21.66 0.81 16.75
N ALA A 367 21.80 1.00 18.06
CA ALA A 367 23.07 0.77 18.72
C ALA A 367 23.43 -0.73 18.70
N PRO A 368 24.72 -1.12 18.64
CA PRO A 368 25.11 -2.53 18.64
C PRO A 368 24.65 -3.32 19.87
N THR A 369 24.44 -2.63 20.99
CA THR A 369 23.92 -3.20 22.24
C THR A 369 22.40 -3.34 22.27
N ASP A 370 21.69 -2.78 21.29
CA ASP A 370 20.23 -2.82 21.25
C ASP A 370 19.74 -4.22 20.88
N LYS A 371 18.86 -4.77 21.71
CA LYS A 371 18.18 -6.03 21.41
C LYS A 371 16.95 -5.77 20.53
N PHE A 372 17.03 -6.20 19.28
CA PHE A 372 15.90 -6.13 18.35
C PHE A 372 14.84 -7.19 18.68
N VAL A 373 13.58 -6.78 18.74
CA VAL A 373 12.44 -7.61 19.14
C VAL A 373 11.32 -7.43 18.13
N ARG A 374 10.75 -8.56 17.67
CA ARG A 374 9.50 -8.59 16.91
C ARG A 374 8.34 -8.90 17.84
N PHE A 375 7.47 -7.91 18.09
CA PHE A 375 6.31 -8.01 18.98
C PHE A 375 5.09 -8.58 18.27
N SER A 376 4.89 -8.26 16.99
CA SER A 376 3.85 -8.83 16.14
C SER A 376 4.31 -8.93 14.69
N ASN A 377 3.56 -9.65 13.85
CA ASN A 377 3.71 -9.59 12.40
C ASN A 377 2.36 -9.25 11.73
N ASN A 378 2.36 -9.14 10.40
CA ASN A 378 1.17 -8.91 9.59
C ASN A 378 0.34 -10.19 9.27
N ALA A 379 0.66 -11.32 9.90
CA ALA A 379 0.07 -12.64 9.64
C ALA A 379 -0.44 -13.32 10.93
N GLY A 380 -0.68 -12.56 11.99
CA GLY A 380 -1.30 -13.05 13.24
C GLY A 380 -0.33 -13.55 14.32
N TYR A 381 0.99 -13.48 14.11
CA TYR A 381 1.97 -13.71 15.17
C TYR A 381 1.93 -12.58 16.20
N GLN A 382 1.95 -12.95 17.47
CA GLN A 382 2.17 -12.06 18.61
C GLN A 382 3.21 -12.70 19.53
N LEU A 383 4.12 -11.89 20.06
CA LEU A 383 5.10 -12.33 21.04
C LEU A 383 4.37 -12.65 22.35
N MET A 384 4.35 -13.93 22.72
CA MET A 384 3.78 -14.39 23.98
C MET A 384 4.65 -13.95 25.17
N GLU A 385 4.01 -13.66 26.31
CA GLU A 385 4.69 -13.11 27.49
C GLU A 385 5.77 -14.05 28.06
N ASP A 386 5.52 -15.36 28.06
CA ASP A 386 6.48 -16.37 28.51
C ASP A 386 7.74 -16.40 27.63
N LYS A 387 7.56 -16.26 26.32
CA LYS A 387 8.66 -16.15 25.35
C LYS A 387 9.41 -14.83 25.50
N ALA A 388 8.70 -13.74 25.78
CA ALA A 388 9.31 -12.45 26.04
C ALA A 388 10.23 -12.49 27.26
N LEU A 389 9.76 -13.07 28.38
CA LEU A 389 10.54 -13.24 29.60
C LEU A 389 11.80 -14.08 29.37
N LYS A 390 11.67 -15.23 28.68
CA LYS A 390 12.83 -16.06 28.30
C LYS A 390 13.84 -15.32 27.43
N ALA A 391 13.35 -14.41 26.59
CA ALA A 391 14.17 -13.54 25.77
C ALA A 391 14.63 -12.27 26.50
N GLY A 392 14.41 -12.11 27.81
CA GLY A 392 14.81 -10.91 28.56
C GLY A 392 14.13 -9.62 28.09
N VAL A 393 12.93 -9.73 27.50
CA VAL A 393 12.10 -8.60 27.07
C VAL A 393 11.01 -8.37 28.12
N SER A 394 10.84 -7.13 28.58
CA SER A 394 9.80 -6.79 29.55
C SER A 394 8.40 -7.06 28.99
N VAL A 395 7.61 -7.84 29.73
CA VAL A 395 6.19 -8.11 29.43
C VAL A 395 5.39 -6.83 29.32
N GLU A 396 5.70 -5.81 30.13
CA GLU A 396 5.04 -4.51 30.06
C GLU A 396 5.19 -3.86 28.68
N PHE A 397 6.37 -3.95 28.06
CA PHE A 397 6.59 -3.41 26.71
C PHE A 397 5.89 -4.24 25.64
N VAL A 398 5.80 -5.56 25.82
CA VAL A 398 5.00 -6.42 24.92
C VAL A 398 3.53 -6.01 24.98
N GLN A 399 2.96 -5.88 26.17
CA GLN A 399 1.58 -5.47 26.37
C GLN A 399 1.31 -4.07 25.81
N LEU A 400 2.20 -3.11 26.05
CA LEU A 400 2.10 -1.73 25.56
C LEU A 400 2.07 -1.68 24.02
N VAL A 401 3.00 -2.39 23.37
CA VAL A 401 3.13 -2.42 21.90
C VAL A 401 1.94 -3.14 21.28
N THR A 402 1.49 -4.25 21.84
CA THR A 402 0.32 -4.97 21.30
C THR A 402 -0.98 -4.17 21.51
N ALA A 403 -1.11 -3.44 22.61
CA ALA A 403 -2.26 -2.55 22.84
C ALA A 403 -2.32 -1.40 21.83
N PHE A 404 -1.19 -0.95 21.29
CA PHE A 404 -1.16 0.05 20.22
C PHE A 404 -1.88 -0.43 18.96
N SER A 405 -1.66 -1.67 18.50
CA SER A 405 -2.41 -2.22 17.36
C SER A 405 -3.92 -2.17 17.59
N HIS A 406 -4.39 -2.64 18.75
CA HIS A 406 -5.81 -2.57 19.13
C HIS A 406 -6.33 -1.12 19.21
N TRP A 407 -5.55 -0.22 19.80
CA TRP A 407 -5.90 1.19 19.87
C TRP A 407 -6.04 1.81 18.48
N THR A 408 -5.16 1.51 17.52
CA THR A 408 -5.27 2.06 16.16
C THR A 408 -6.55 1.61 15.47
N TYR A 409 -6.97 0.36 15.68
CA TYR A 409 -8.25 -0.16 15.20
C TYR A 409 -9.44 0.60 15.78
N LYS A 410 -9.44 0.88 17.09
CA LYS A 410 -10.49 1.67 17.73
C LYS A 410 -10.47 3.14 17.31
N ALA A 411 -9.31 3.78 17.36
CA ALA A 411 -9.13 5.20 17.07
C ALA A 411 -9.55 5.56 15.64
N THR A 412 -9.36 4.63 14.70
CA THR A 412 -9.74 4.80 13.29
C THR A 412 -11.16 4.28 12.99
N LYS A 413 -11.89 3.82 14.01
CA LYS A 413 -13.22 3.21 13.90
C LYS A 413 -13.24 2.04 12.90
N LYS A 414 -12.39 1.04 13.14
CA LYS A 414 -12.21 -0.19 12.34
C LYS A 414 -11.59 0.00 10.95
N PHE A 415 -11.27 1.24 10.57
CA PHE A 415 -10.76 1.55 9.23
C PHE A 415 -9.36 1.01 8.98
N LEU A 416 -8.44 1.11 9.93
CA LEU A 416 -7.09 0.54 9.80
C LEU A 416 -6.54 -0.01 11.12
N MET A 417 -5.53 -0.86 11.02
CA MET A 417 -4.77 -1.40 12.15
C MET A 417 -3.28 -1.42 11.78
N VAL A 418 -2.45 -0.82 12.63
CA VAL A 418 -0.99 -0.89 12.48
C VAL A 418 -0.49 -2.19 13.10
N VAL A 419 0.26 -2.97 12.34
CA VAL A 419 0.81 -4.29 12.72
C VAL A 419 2.28 -4.39 12.29
N ASP A 420 2.87 -5.59 12.40
CA ASP A 420 4.30 -5.81 12.15
C ASP A 420 5.17 -4.90 13.02
N LEU A 421 4.90 -4.95 14.32
CA LEU A 421 5.54 -4.09 15.29
C LEU A 421 6.86 -4.74 15.72
N GLU A 422 7.96 -4.18 15.25
CA GLU A 422 9.31 -4.61 15.60
C GLU A 422 10.25 -3.44 15.86
N GLY A 423 11.25 -3.63 16.71
CA GLY A 423 12.13 -2.56 17.14
C GLY A 423 12.95 -2.87 18.39
N VAL A 424 13.36 -1.83 19.11
CA VAL A 424 14.26 -1.96 20.27
C VAL A 424 13.66 -1.27 21.50
N VAL A 425 13.94 -1.83 22.68
CA VAL A 425 13.66 -1.17 23.96
C VAL A 425 14.85 -0.26 24.29
N ALA A 426 14.64 1.05 24.31
CA ALA A 426 15.72 2.03 24.47
C ALA A 426 15.25 3.31 25.17
N GLN A 427 16.21 4.11 25.67
CA GLN A 427 15.93 5.45 26.19
C GLN A 427 15.56 6.39 25.04
N ILE A 428 14.25 6.64 24.88
CA ILE A 428 13.72 7.35 23.71
C ILE A 428 12.88 8.58 24.10
N ALA A 429 12.59 8.76 25.39
CA ALA A 429 11.91 9.93 25.90
C ALA A 429 12.90 11.08 26.15
N LYS A 430 12.43 12.33 26.09
CA LYS A 430 13.28 13.53 26.32
C LYS A 430 13.81 13.61 27.75
N ASP A 431 13.10 12.99 28.69
CA ASP A 431 13.45 12.89 30.11
C ASP A 431 14.30 11.64 30.43
N GLY A 432 14.83 10.96 29.41
CA GLY A 432 15.67 9.77 29.57
C GLY A 432 14.90 8.47 29.84
N LYS A 433 13.56 8.50 29.87
CA LYS A 433 12.77 7.27 30.10
C LYS A 433 12.90 6.26 28.96
N THR A 434 12.97 5.00 29.38
CA THR A 434 12.91 3.84 28.49
C THR A 434 11.52 3.70 27.87
N GLY A 435 11.49 3.41 26.57
CA GLY A 435 10.31 3.06 25.82
C GLY A 435 10.66 2.11 24.67
N VAL A 436 9.74 1.96 23.71
CA VAL A 436 9.98 1.11 22.53
C VAL A 436 10.11 1.96 21.29
N LEU A 437 11.24 1.82 20.59
CA LEU A 437 11.47 2.44 19.30
C LEU A 437 11.26 1.42 18.18
N LEU A 438 10.18 1.59 17.45
CA LEU A 438 9.69 0.70 16.40
C LEU A 438 10.16 1.13 15.02
N THR A 439 10.19 0.21 14.07
CA THR A 439 10.41 0.48 12.64
C THR A 439 9.58 -0.44 11.76
N ASP A 440 9.56 -0.13 10.45
CA ASP A 440 9.01 -0.97 9.39
C ASP A 440 7.60 -1.55 9.63
N PRO A 441 6.62 -0.73 10.06
CA PRO A 441 5.28 -1.23 10.29
C PRO A 441 4.60 -1.65 8.99
N ALA A 442 3.67 -2.60 9.10
CA ALA A 442 2.63 -2.84 8.12
C ALA A 442 1.30 -2.22 8.58
N ILE A 443 0.39 -1.99 7.63
CA ILE A 443 -0.94 -1.46 7.93
C ILE A 443 -1.96 -2.35 7.25
N HIS A 444 -2.86 -2.95 8.03
CA HIS A 444 -4.10 -3.50 7.52
C HIS A 444 -5.12 -2.37 7.41
N CYS A 445 -5.87 -2.28 6.32
CA CYS A 445 -6.85 -1.24 6.06
C CYS A 445 -8.07 -1.83 5.37
N GLU A 446 -9.26 -1.36 5.76
CA GLU A 446 -10.55 -1.73 5.15
C GLU A 446 -10.48 -1.59 3.62
N ASP A 447 -9.94 -0.46 3.16
CA ASP A 447 -9.51 -0.29 1.79
C ASP A 447 -8.21 -1.07 1.53
N ARG A 448 -8.34 -2.21 0.86
CA ARG A 448 -7.23 -3.11 0.48
C ARG A 448 -6.31 -2.50 -0.58
N THR A 449 -6.74 -1.41 -1.22
CA THR A 449 -5.97 -0.76 -2.27
C THR A 449 -4.85 0.13 -1.72
N ARG A 450 -4.88 0.42 -0.41
CA ARG A 450 -3.91 1.26 0.29
C ARG A 450 -2.80 0.43 0.93
N TYR A 451 -1.66 1.07 1.21
CA TYR A 451 -0.55 0.51 2.01
C TYR A 451 0.14 -0.76 1.46
N GLY A 452 -0.05 -1.06 0.19
CA GLY A 452 0.74 -2.06 -0.54
C GLY A 452 0.45 -3.51 -0.13
N PRO A 453 1.29 -4.47 -0.58
CA PRO A 453 0.97 -5.90 -0.53
C PRO A 453 0.85 -6.50 0.87
N MET A 454 1.38 -5.82 1.89
CA MET A 454 1.31 -6.26 3.28
C MET A 454 -0.04 -5.90 3.94
N ASN A 455 -0.91 -5.18 3.22
CA ASN A 455 -2.27 -4.91 3.63
C ASN A 455 -3.17 -6.13 3.39
N HIS A 456 -3.36 -6.96 4.41
CA HIS A 456 -4.29 -8.09 4.38
C HIS A 456 -5.75 -7.71 4.72
N GLY A 457 -6.05 -6.41 4.77
CA GLY A 457 -7.38 -5.86 5.00
C GLY A 457 -8.08 -6.36 6.28
N PRO A 458 -9.42 -6.41 6.28
CA PRO A 458 -10.20 -6.90 7.42
C PRO A 458 -9.85 -8.33 7.85
N GLY A 459 -9.39 -9.17 6.91
CA GLY A 459 -8.93 -10.54 7.22
C GLY A 459 -7.69 -10.53 8.10
N GLY A 460 -6.71 -9.67 7.80
CA GLY A 460 -5.53 -9.47 8.64
C GLY A 460 -5.87 -8.94 10.03
N MET A 461 -6.80 -7.97 10.11
CA MET A 461 -7.30 -7.44 11.39
C MET A 461 -7.97 -8.55 12.23
N LYS A 462 -8.80 -9.38 11.61
CA LYS A 462 -9.43 -10.54 12.27
C LYS A 462 -8.39 -11.53 12.78
N ASN A 463 -7.33 -11.80 12.00
CA ASN A 463 -6.25 -12.70 12.41
C ASN A 463 -5.46 -12.15 13.61
N PHE A 464 -5.26 -10.83 13.69
CA PHE A 464 -4.69 -10.21 14.89
C PHE A 464 -5.59 -10.47 16.11
N PHE A 465 -6.91 -10.24 16.00
CA PHE A 465 -7.83 -10.44 17.11
C PHE A 465 -8.06 -11.89 17.51
N ALA A 466 -7.84 -12.85 16.59
CA ALA A 466 -7.91 -14.28 16.92
C ALA A 466 -6.88 -14.70 17.99
N THR A 467 -5.76 -13.99 18.09
CA THR A 467 -4.69 -14.28 19.06
C THR A 467 -4.52 -13.17 20.11
N HIS A 468 -5.15 -12.00 19.92
CA HIS A 468 -5.03 -10.88 20.84
C HIS A 468 -5.87 -11.10 22.11
N LYS A 469 -5.24 -10.93 23.26
CA LYS A 469 -5.93 -10.82 24.55
C LYS A 469 -5.75 -9.40 25.07
N CYS A 470 -6.87 -8.73 25.39
CA CYS A 470 -6.83 -7.41 26.00
C CYS A 470 -5.99 -7.47 27.29
N ASN A 471 -5.00 -6.59 27.38
CA ASN A 471 -4.12 -6.46 28.53
C ASN A 471 -4.44 -5.18 29.32
N GLU A 472 -3.66 -4.91 30.38
CA GLU A 472 -3.89 -3.76 31.27
C GLU A 472 -3.93 -2.41 30.55
N PHE A 473 -3.17 -2.21 29.47
CA PHE A 473 -3.24 -0.98 28.67
C PHE A 473 -4.55 -0.91 27.87
N CYS A 474 -5.01 -2.03 27.31
CA CYS A 474 -6.30 -2.10 26.62
C CYS A 474 -7.46 -1.77 27.58
N LYS A 475 -7.45 -2.36 28.78
CA LYS A 475 -8.46 -2.12 29.83
C LYS A 475 -8.51 -0.66 30.22
N LYS A 476 -7.36 -0.07 30.56
CA LYS A 476 -7.27 1.34 30.99
C LYS A 476 -7.66 2.34 29.90
N LEU A 477 -7.52 1.97 28.62
CA LEU A 477 -7.97 2.78 27.48
C LEU A 477 -9.43 2.48 27.07
N GLY A 478 -10.09 1.54 27.76
CA GLY A 478 -11.45 1.08 27.48
C GLY A 478 -11.58 0.45 26.10
N LEU A 479 -10.59 -0.32 25.66
CA LEU A 479 -10.58 -0.98 24.34
C LEU A 479 -11.35 -2.30 24.34
N GLU A 480 -11.66 -2.85 25.51
CA GLU A 480 -12.39 -4.10 25.67
C GLU A 480 -13.74 -4.07 24.93
N GLY A 481 -14.09 -5.19 24.29
CA GLY A 481 -15.30 -5.30 23.47
C GLY A 481 -15.23 -4.63 22.09
N PHE A 482 -14.18 -3.87 21.79
CA PHE A 482 -13.98 -3.29 20.45
C PHE A 482 -13.08 -4.19 19.59
N VAL A 483 -13.62 -5.34 19.19
CA VAL A 483 -12.97 -6.36 18.34
C VAL A 483 -13.58 -6.45 16.95
#